data_AF-A0A661PGX3-F1
#
_entry.id   AF-A0A661PGX3-F1
#
_cell.length_a   1.000
_cell.length_b   1.000
_cell.length_c   1.000
_cell.angle_alpha   90.00
_cell.angle_beta   90.00
_cell.angle_gamma   90.00
#
_symmetry.space_group_name_H-M   'P 1'
#
loop_
_entity.id
_entity.type
_entity.pdbx_description
1 polymer ?
#
loop_
_entity_poly.entity_id
_entity_poly.type
_entity_poly.pdbx_seq_one_letter_code
_entity_poly.pdbx_strand_id
1 'polypeptide(L)'
;KPIRRAKRLNLHPRAKLVLRDHELLRCPHVRYQATWCRRMCVPIDGLGTCGRLAPHGMKDRIQRAIAARLAEELAEEPAEELAEEAG
;
A
#
# COMPACT_ATOMS: atom_id res chain seq x y z
N LYS A 1 40.92 8.25 1.92
CA LYS A 1 39.44 8.09 1.95
C LYS A 1 38.79 9.22 1.17
N PRO A 2 38.17 9.00 -0.01
CA PRO A 2 37.35 10.03 -0.61
C PRO A 2 35.87 9.67 -0.50
N ILE A 3 35.15 10.53 0.23
CA ILE A 3 33.69 10.59 0.25
C ILE A 3 33.28 11.20 -1.09
N ARG A 4 32.95 10.39 -2.10
CA ARG A 4 32.42 10.91 -3.37
C ARG A 4 30.94 11.26 -3.20
N ARG A 5 30.70 12.55 -2.95
CA ARG A 5 29.39 13.19 -3.10
C ARG A 5 28.97 13.26 -4.57
N ALA A 6 27.65 13.30 -4.74
CA ALA A 6 26.85 13.54 -5.94
C ALA A 6 26.66 12.29 -6.83
N LYS A 7 25.43 11.93 -7.23
CA LYS A 7 24.45 12.82 -7.83
C LYS A 7 23.01 12.41 -7.49
N ARG A 8 22.19 13.45 -7.30
CA ARG A 8 20.73 13.50 -7.25
C ARG A 8 20.06 12.22 -7.78
N LEU A 9 19.34 11.50 -6.93
CA LEU A 9 18.33 10.55 -7.36
C LEU A 9 17.11 11.34 -7.90
N ASN A 10 17.32 12.02 -9.03
CA ASN A 10 16.24 12.38 -9.95
C ASN A 10 15.91 11.09 -10.71
N LEU A 11 15.17 10.22 -10.04
CA LEU A 11 14.74 8.94 -10.58
C LEU A 11 13.69 9.23 -11.65
N HIS A 12 14.11 9.11 -12.92
CA HIS A 12 13.20 8.96 -14.04
C HIS A 12 12.33 7.73 -13.76
N PRO A 13 11.00 7.78 -13.95
CA PRO A 13 10.09 6.69 -13.58
C PRO A 13 10.33 5.35 -14.30
N ARG A 14 11.31 5.28 -15.22
CA ARG A 14 11.65 4.09 -16.02
C ARG A 14 13.10 3.61 -15.86
N ALA A 15 13.92 4.24 -15.01
CA ALA A 15 15.27 3.76 -14.76
C ALA A 15 15.19 2.56 -13.80
N LYS A 16 15.48 1.34 -14.30
CA LYS A 16 15.63 0.15 -13.46
C LYS A 16 16.73 0.43 -12.43
N LEU A 17 16.34 0.65 -11.18
CA LEU A 17 17.25 0.78 -10.06
C LEU A 17 17.94 -0.58 -9.87
N VAL A 18 19.20 -0.69 -10.29
CA VAL A 18 20.07 -1.77 -9.86
C VAL A 18 20.49 -1.42 -8.44
N LEU A 19 19.77 -1.97 -7.46
CA LEU A 19 20.14 -1.85 -6.05
C LEU A 19 21.29 -2.80 -5.76
N ARG A 20 22.24 -2.36 -4.93
CA ARG A 20 23.24 -3.26 -4.34
C ARG A 20 22.56 -4.16 -3.31
N ASP A 21 23.17 -5.31 -3.01
CA ASP A 21 22.58 -6.32 -2.11
C ASP A 21 22.21 -5.78 -0.71
N HIS A 22 22.88 -4.72 -0.25
CA HIS A 22 22.63 -4.06 1.02
C HIS A 22 21.72 -2.82 0.93
N GLU A 23 21.26 -2.45 -0.27
CA GLU A 23 20.40 -1.29 -0.49
C GLU A 23 18.94 -1.71 -0.62
N LEU A 24 18.10 -1.24 0.31
CA LEU A 24 16.66 -1.46 0.24
C LEU A 24 15.99 -0.46 -0.72
N LEU A 25 14.96 -0.91 -1.45
CA LEU A 25 14.07 -0.02 -2.20
C LEU A 25 13.55 1.07 -1.27
N ARG A 26 13.79 2.33 -1.63
CA ARG A 26 13.39 3.48 -0.82
C ARG A 26 11.89 3.66 -0.99
N CYS A 27 11.16 4.00 0.08
CA CYS A 27 9.72 4.20 -0.07
C CYS A 27 9.48 5.41 -1.00
N PRO A 28 8.67 5.31 -2.06
CA PRO A 28 8.45 6.44 -2.97
C PRO A 28 7.76 7.62 -2.26
N HIS A 29 6.96 7.35 -1.22
CA HIS A 29 6.23 8.38 -0.47
C HIS A 29 7.06 9.09 0.59
N VAL A 30 7.94 8.37 1.30
CA VAL A 30 8.68 8.90 2.47
C VAL A 30 10.20 8.86 2.34
N ARG A 31 10.73 8.29 1.25
CA ARG A 31 12.17 8.18 0.96
C ARG A 31 12.98 7.61 2.13
N TYR A 32 13.71 8.46 2.85
CA TYR A 32 14.54 8.12 4.03
C TYR A 32 13.89 8.45 5.37
N GLN A 33 12.76 9.15 5.36
CA GLN A 33 12.19 9.74 6.57
C GLN A 33 11.50 8.72 7.47
N ALA A 34 11.39 7.47 7.02
CA ALA A 34 10.79 6.41 7.81
C ALA A 34 11.65 5.14 7.78
N THR A 35 11.99 4.67 8.98
CA THR A 35 12.58 3.35 9.23
C THR A 35 11.53 2.24 9.17
N TRP A 36 10.24 2.59 9.07
CA TRP A 36 9.10 1.68 9.08
C TRP A 36 7.98 2.14 8.13
N CYS A 37 7.05 1.25 7.79
CA CYS A 37 5.99 1.55 6.82
C CYS A 37 4.90 2.48 7.39
N ARG A 38 4.75 3.68 6.83
CA ARG A 38 3.80 4.73 7.27
C ARG A 38 2.39 4.63 6.67
N ARG A 39 2.02 3.52 6.02
CA ARG A 39 0.67 3.30 5.44
C ARG A 39 0.21 4.31 4.38
N MET A 40 1.14 4.98 3.71
CA MET A 40 0.85 6.01 2.68
C MET A 40 0.54 5.43 1.28
N CYS A 41 0.46 4.11 1.14
CA CYS A 41 0.21 3.43 -0.13
C CYS A 41 -0.83 2.33 0.04
N VAL A 42 -1.53 2.00 -1.05
CA VAL A 42 -2.42 0.84 -1.13
C VAL A 42 -1.57 -0.39 -1.51
N PRO A 43 -1.55 -1.45 -0.70
CA PRO A 43 -0.79 -2.66 -1.02
C PRO A 43 -1.41 -3.46 -2.17
N ILE A 44 -0.57 -4.05 -3.01
CA ILE A 44 -0.94 -5.00 -4.07
C ILE A 44 -0.21 -6.31 -3.75
N ASP A 45 -0.95 -7.42 -3.66
CA ASP A 45 -0.41 -8.74 -3.28
C ASP A 45 0.44 -8.74 -1.99
N GLY A 46 0.05 -7.91 -1.02
CA GLY A 46 0.78 -7.76 0.25
C GLY A 46 2.07 -6.96 0.16
N LEU A 47 2.41 -6.43 -1.02
CA LEU A 47 3.55 -5.56 -1.24
C LEU A 47 3.10 -4.10 -1.35
N GLY A 48 3.86 -3.20 -0.72
CA GLY A 48 3.65 -1.76 -0.91
C GLY A 48 4.26 -1.29 -2.24
N THR A 49 3.99 -0.06 -2.65
CA THR A 49 4.60 0.58 -3.84
C THR A 49 6.13 0.61 -3.77
N CYS A 50 6.70 0.46 -2.58
CA CYS A 50 8.14 0.33 -2.37
C CYS A 50 8.71 -1.08 -2.58
N GLY A 51 7.90 -2.06 -2.96
CA GLY A 51 8.31 -3.47 -3.17
C GLY A 51 8.58 -4.26 -1.89
N ARG A 52 8.50 -3.65 -0.70
CA ARG A 52 8.56 -4.37 0.58
C ARG A 52 7.19 -4.89 0.98
N LEU A 53 7.18 -5.91 1.83
CA LEU A 53 5.98 -6.33 2.56
C LEU A 53 5.32 -5.11 3.21
N ALA A 54 4.03 -4.96 2.94
CA ALA A 54 3.19 -3.90 3.47
C ALA A 54 2.31 -4.48 4.59
N PRO A 55 2.82 -4.57 5.83
CA PRO A 55 2.08 -5.15 6.94
C PRO A 55 0.76 -4.40 7.22
N HIS A 56 0.64 -3.15 6.78
CA HIS A 56 -0.57 -2.36 6.94
C HIS A 56 -1.74 -2.76 6.02
N GLY A 57 -1.51 -3.58 5.00
CA GLY A 57 -2.57 -4.17 4.19
C GLY A 57 -2.79 -5.66 4.45
N MET A 58 -1.99 -6.26 5.32
CA MET A 58 -2.15 -7.67 5.67
C MET A 58 -3.32 -7.80 6.65
N LYS A 59 -4.31 -8.62 6.27
CA LYS A 59 -5.44 -8.99 7.13
C LYS A 59 -5.24 -10.41 7.66
N ASP A 60 -5.40 -10.58 8.96
CA ASP A 60 -5.44 -11.90 9.61
C ASP A 60 -6.73 -12.67 9.25
N ARG A 61 -6.84 -13.93 9.68
CA ARG A 61 -8.02 -14.77 9.39
C ARG A 61 -9.31 -14.20 9.97
N ILE A 62 -9.24 -13.59 11.16
CA ILE A 62 -10.39 -13.05 11.88
C ILE A 62 -10.90 -11.80 11.17
N GLN A 63 -10.00 -10.87 10.85
CA GLN A 63 -10.27 -9.65 10.10
C GLN A 63 -10.87 -9.94 8.72
N ARG A 64 -10.45 -11.04 8.07
CA ARG A 64 -11.09 -11.51 6.83
C ARG A 64 -12.51 -12.02 7.06
N ALA A 65 -12.74 -12.79 8.13
CA ALA A 65 -14.08 -13.27 8.47
C ALA A 65 -15.04 -12.11 8.82
N ILE A 66 -14.58 -11.14 9.61
CA ILE A 66 -15.35 -9.93 9.92
C ILE A 66 -15.69 -9.17 8.64
N ALA A 67 -14.71 -8.96 7.74
CA ALA A 67 -14.96 -8.27 6.49
C ALA A 67 -15.96 -9.01 5.58
N ALA A 68 -15.95 -10.35 5.58
CA ALA A 68 -16.93 -11.14 4.83
C ALA A 68 -18.35 -10.98 5.39
N ARG A 69 -18.49 -11.05 6.73
CA ARG A 69 -19.80 -10.87 7.40
C ARG A 69 -20.40 -9.49 7.17
N LEU A 70 -19.59 -8.44 7.32
CA LEU A 70 -20.05 -7.08 7.05
C LEU A 70 -20.46 -6.89 5.58
N ALA A 71 -19.77 -7.55 4.64
CA ALA A 71 -20.14 -7.50 3.23
C ALA A 71 -21.47 -8.23 2.93
N GLU A 72 -21.77 -9.31 3.65
CA GLU A 72 -23.09 -9.99 3.59
C GLU A 72 -24.19 -9.04 4.10
N GLU A 73 -24.00 -8.44 5.29
CA GLU A 73 -24.98 -7.52 5.91
C GLU A 73 -25.26 -6.29 5.03
N LEU A 74 -24.23 -5.69 4.43
CA LEU A 74 -24.37 -4.54 3.52
C LEU A 74 -25.05 -4.90 2.18
N ALA A 75 -25.00 -6.17 1.76
CA ALA A 75 -25.64 -6.61 0.52
C ALA A 75 -27.15 -6.85 0.70
N GLU A 76 -27.61 -7.08 1.93
CA GLU A 76 -29.03 -7.27 2.25
C GLU A 76 -29.80 -5.92 2.38
N GLU A 77 -29.10 -4.81 2.61
CA GLU A 77 -29.67 -3.45 2.74
C GLU A 77 -29.14 -2.52 1.62
N PRO A 78 -29.71 -2.54 0.38
CA PRO A 78 -30.46 -1.36 -0.08
C PRO A 78 -31.45 -1.66 -1.25
N ALA A 79 -32.46 -2.51 -1.05
CA ALA A 79 -33.49 -2.74 -2.07
C ALA A 79 -34.89 -2.19 -1.71
N GLU A 80 -35.16 -1.93 -0.43
CA GLU A 80 -36.50 -1.51 0.01
C GLU A 80 -36.71 0.01 0.00
N GLU A 81 -35.68 0.84 0.24
CA GLU A 81 -35.85 2.31 0.32
C GLU A 81 -35.92 3.04 -1.05
N LEU A 82 -35.46 2.44 -2.16
CA LEU A 82 -35.48 3.11 -3.48
C LEU A 82 -36.80 2.92 -4.27
N ALA A 83 -37.73 2.10 -3.78
CA ALA A 83 -39.02 1.87 -4.43
C ALA A 83 -40.13 2.84 -3.98
N GLU A 84 -39.96 3.51 -2.83
CA GLU A 84 -41.01 4.37 -2.25
C GLU A 84 -40.86 5.86 -2.62
N GLU A 85 -39.66 6.34 -3.00
CA GLU A 85 -39.46 7.72 -3.46
C GLU A 85 -39.72 7.95 -4.97
N ALA A 86 -40.12 6.90 -5.70
CA ALA A 86 -40.50 6.98 -7.11
C ALA A 86 -42.03 6.90 -7.33
N GLY A 87 -42.83 6.94 -6.25
CA GLY A 87 -44.30 6.89 -6.25
C GLY A 87 -44.96 8.26 -6.15
#